data_AF-A0A916JI74-F1
#
_entry.id   AF-A0A916JI74-F1
#
_cell.length_a   1.000
_cell.length_b   1.000
_cell.length_c   1.000
_cell.angle_alpha   90.00
_cell.angle_beta   90.00
_cell.angle_gamma   90.00
#
_symmetry.space_group_name_H-M   'P 1'
#
loop_
_entity.id
_entity.type
_entity.pdbx_description
1 polymer ?
#
loop_
_entity_poly.entity_id
_entity_poly.type
_entity_poly.pdbx_seq_one_letter_code
_entity_poly.pdbx_strand_id
1 'polypeptide(L)'
;MDKKTLINLFERRDKKRRRILYELYFDLITSKLTASYIAEMICNDLGQAEMVRAADIKFCRFHFKNQTIRPVTAKPIVQSPVSAVTAKPRTETPEDGFASFCSDPETMSTQENIIVQSKFSKK
;
A
#
# COMPACT_ATOMS: atom_id res chain seq x y z
N MET A 1 9.13 1.24 4.15
CA MET A 1 8.48 2.54 3.88
C MET A 1 9.41 3.60 4.41
N ASP A 2 9.53 4.74 3.72
CA ASP A 2 10.56 5.73 4.04
C ASP A 2 9.94 7.02 4.56
N LYS A 3 10.63 7.70 5.48
CA LYS A 3 10.20 9.00 6.04
C LYS A 3 9.94 10.05 4.96
N LYS A 4 10.75 10.04 3.88
CA LYS A 4 10.59 10.92 2.71
C LYS A 4 9.25 10.72 1.99
N THR A 5 8.76 9.47 1.91
CA THR A 5 7.45 9.16 1.34
C THR A 5 6.32 9.72 2.20
N LEU A 6 6.46 9.65 3.54
CA LEU A 6 5.47 10.20 4.46
C LEU A 6 5.31 11.72 4.30
N ILE A 7 6.44 12.45 4.22
CA ILE A 7 6.44 13.91 4.01
C ILE A 7 5.70 14.27 2.71
N ASN A 8 6.05 13.65 1.58
CA ASN A 8 5.39 13.85 0.29
C ASN A 8 3.87 13.58 0.34
N LEU A 9 3.44 12.55 1.07
CA LEU A 9 2.01 12.24 1.25
C LEU A 9 1.29 13.27 2.14
N PHE A 10 1.98 13.90 3.08
CA PHE A 10 1.42 14.97 3.91
C PHE A 10 1.26 16.27 3.13
N GLU A 11 2.28 16.67 2.36
CA GLU A 11 2.27 17.82 1.44
C GLU A 11 1.11 17.72 0.43
N ARG A 12 1.00 16.56 -0.25
CA ARG A 12 -0.08 16.27 -1.21
C ARG A 12 -1.46 16.04 -0.56
N ARG A 13 -1.54 16.07 0.78
CA ARG A 13 -2.74 15.78 1.60
C ARG A 13 -3.39 14.43 1.27
N ASP A 14 -2.57 13.47 0.89
CA ASP A 14 -2.98 12.20 0.31
C ASP A 14 -3.77 11.34 1.32
N LYS A 15 -4.82 10.64 0.87
CA LYS A 15 -5.66 9.82 1.77
C LYS A 15 -4.85 8.72 2.49
N LYS A 16 -3.77 8.25 1.85
CA LYS A 16 -2.87 7.21 2.37
C LYS A 16 -1.95 7.70 3.50
N ARG A 17 -1.75 9.01 3.68
CA ARG A 17 -0.77 9.57 4.64
C ARG A 17 -0.92 9.05 6.06
N ARG A 18 -2.15 8.89 6.54
CA ARG A 18 -2.44 8.39 7.90
C ARG A 18 -2.14 6.90 8.07
N ARG A 19 -2.28 6.11 7.01
CA ARG A 19 -1.91 4.69 7.04
C ARG A 19 -0.40 4.53 7.12
N ILE A 20 0.35 5.26 6.28
CA ILE A 20 1.82 5.22 6.30
C ILE A 20 2.39 5.82 7.60
N LEU A 21 1.74 6.85 8.17
CA LEU A 21 2.06 7.37 9.50
C LEU A 21 1.93 6.27 10.57
N TYR A 22 0.83 5.52 10.55
CA TYR A 22 0.60 4.42 11.49
C TYR A 22 1.56 3.24 11.29
N GLU A 23 1.88 2.90 10.05
CA GLU A 23 2.86 1.84 9.71
C GLU A 23 4.29 2.21 10.12
N LEU A 24 4.71 3.47 10.00
CA LEU A 24 6.05 3.93 10.37
C LEU A 24 6.24 4.15 11.87
N TYR A 25 5.22 4.66 12.56
CA TYR A 25 5.31 5.05 13.97
C TYR A 25 4.39 4.21 14.86
N PHE A 26 4.16 2.94 14.50
CA PHE A 26 3.23 2.03 15.17
C PHE A 26 3.46 1.97 16.68
N ASP A 27 4.68 1.66 17.12
CA ASP A 27 5.03 1.52 18.54
C ASP A 27 4.84 2.83 19.31
N LEU A 28 5.20 3.96 18.68
CA LEU A 28 5.04 5.28 19.29
C LEU A 28 3.57 5.70 19.39
N ILE A 29 2.76 5.43 18.36
CA ILE A 29 1.33 5.75 18.33
C ILE A 29 0.53 4.85 19.28
N THR A 30 0.89 3.58 19.41
CA THR A 30 0.25 2.62 20.33
C THR A 30 0.71 2.76 21.79
N SER A 31 1.83 3.48 22.04
CA SER A 31 2.29 3.81 23.39
C SER A 31 1.23 4.54 24.24
N LYS A 32 1.41 4.57 25.56
CA LYS A 32 0.51 5.28 26.50
C LYS A 32 0.69 6.81 26.53
N LEU A 33 1.54 7.38 25.67
CA LEU A 33 1.83 8.81 25.65
C LEU A 33 0.65 9.65 25.13
N THR A 34 0.69 10.96 25.41
CA THR A 34 -0.34 11.90 24.94
C THR A 34 -0.25 12.10 23.43
N ALA A 35 -1.39 12.32 22.78
CA ALA A 35 -1.46 12.46 21.32
C ALA A 35 -0.74 13.72 20.79
N SER A 36 -0.61 14.76 21.61
CA SER A 36 0.19 15.96 21.31
C SER A 36 1.69 15.65 21.35
N TYR A 37 2.17 15.03 22.42
CA TYR A 37 3.59 14.71 22.57
C TYR A 37 4.09 13.73 21.49
N ILE A 38 3.28 12.74 21.10
CA ILE A 38 3.58 11.85 19.97
C ILE A 38 3.67 12.63 18.65
N ALA A 39 2.74 13.57 18.41
CA ALA A 39 2.76 14.38 17.20
C ALA A 39 4.02 15.25 17.13
N GLU A 40 4.42 15.85 18.25
CA GLU A 40 5.66 16.63 18.41
C GLU A 40 6.91 15.78 18.16
N MET A 41 7.02 14.61 18.80
CA MET A 41 8.12 13.66 18.56
C MET A 41 8.25 13.27 17.08
N ILE A 42 7.12 13.02 16.40
CA ILE A 42 7.12 12.66 14.98
C ILE A 42 7.50 13.86 14.09
N CYS A 43 7.03 15.08 14.41
CA CYS A 43 7.45 16.29 13.70
C CYS A 43 8.97 16.53 13.83
N ASN A 44 9.52 16.35 15.04
CA ASN A 44 10.95 16.48 15.32
C ASN A 44 11.77 15.41 14.57
N ASP A 45 11.33 14.15 14.56
CA ASP A 45 11.96 13.05 13.83
C ASP A 45 11.90 13.19 12.29
N LEU A 46 10.92 13.95 11.78
CA LEU A 46 10.77 14.27 10.36
C LEU A 46 11.42 15.61 9.95
N GLY A 47 11.94 16.38 10.91
CA GLY A 47 12.52 17.72 10.68
C GLY A 47 11.52 18.75 10.14
N GLN A 48 10.22 18.54 10.39
CA GLN A 48 9.11 19.29 9.79
C GLN A 48 8.08 19.63 10.88
N ALA A 49 8.13 20.87 11.37
CA ALA A 49 7.20 21.36 12.38
C ALA A 49 5.75 21.35 11.88
N GLU A 50 4.80 21.12 12.80
CA GLU A 50 3.33 21.16 12.59
C GLU A 50 2.71 20.23 11.53
N MET A 51 3.52 19.45 10.79
CA MET A 51 3.04 18.58 9.71
C MET A 51 2.09 17.49 10.21
N VAL A 52 2.38 16.89 11.37
CA VAL A 52 1.53 15.89 12.02
C VAL A 52 0.83 16.54 13.21
N ARG A 53 -0.49 16.44 13.28
CA ARG A 53 -1.30 17.01 14.38
C ARG A 53 -1.78 15.93 15.32
N ALA A 54 -2.05 16.29 16.58
CA ALA A 54 -2.65 15.40 17.57
C ALA A 54 -3.96 14.74 17.11
N ALA A 55 -4.70 15.40 16.20
CA ALA A 55 -5.89 14.85 15.55
C ALA A 55 -5.58 13.64 14.65
N ASP A 56 -4.45 13.63 13.94
CA ASP A 56 -4.04 12.49 13.11
C ASP A 56 -3.60 11.30 13.98
N ILE A 57 -2.93 11.55 15.11
CA ILE A 57 -2.58 10.51 16.10
C ILE A 57 -3.85 9.89 16.71
N LYS A 58 -4.83 10.72 17.12
CA LYS A 58 -6.14 10.25 17.60
C LYS A 58 -6.88 9.43 16.54
N PHE A 59 -6.86 9.89 15.28
CA PHE A 59 -7.43 9.14 14.16
C PHE A 59 -6.77 7.77 14.01
N CYS A 60 -5.43 7.71 14.01
CA CYS A 60 -4.70 6.45 13.84
C CYS A 60 -5.02 5.46 14.98
N ARG A 61 -5.01 5.92 16.23
CA ARG A 61 -5.44 5.11 17.38
C ARG A 61 -6.87 4.59 17.24
N PHE A 62 -7.81 5.44 16.83
CA PHE A 62 -9.22 5.04 16.74
C PHE A 62 -9.50 4.06 15.58
N HIS A 63 -8.95 4.33 14.39
CA HIS A 63 -9.23 3.56 13.18
C HIS A 63 -8.36 2.32 13.01
N PHE A 64 -7.15 2.29 13.58
CA PHE A 64 -6.19 1.20 13.36
C PHE A 64 -5.87 0.38 14.62
N LYS A 65 -6.53 0.62 15.77
CA LYS A 65 -6.37 -0.13 17.04
C LYS A 65 -6.29 -1.66 16.92
N ASN A 66 -6.98 -2.25 15.94
CA ASN A 66 -7.06 -3.70 15.74
C ASN A 66 -6.15 -4.20 14.60
N GLN A 67 -5.38 -3.32 13.96
CA GLN A 67 -4.42 -3.70 12.94
C GLN A 67 -3.10 -4.12 13.60
N THR A 68 -2.93 -5.41 13.80
CA THR A 68 -1.62 -6.01 14.06
C THR A 68 -0.76 -5.83 12.82
N ILE A 69 0.02 -4.76 12.78
CA ILE A 69 1.02 -4.57 11.75
C ILE A 69 2.05 -5.67 11.95
N ARG A 70 2.13 -6.62 11.01
CA ARG A 70 3.28 -7.52 10.96
C ARG A 70 4.50 -6.63 10.74
N PRO A 71 5.49 -6.61 11.65
CA PRO A 71 6.70 -5.84 11.41
C PRO A 71 7.25 -6.28 10.06
N VAL A 72 7.62 -5.32 9.21
CA VAL A 72 8.25 -5.62 7.92
C VAL A 72 9.69 -6.03 8.22
N THR A 73 9.83 -7.24 8.76
CA THR A 73 11.10 -7.92 8.93
C THR A 73 11.77 -7.94 7.57
N ALA A 74 12.96 -7.33 7.49
CA ALA A 74 13.80 -7.41 6.32
C ALA A 74 13.89 -8.89 5.90
N LYS A 75 13.58 -9.18 4.63
CA LYS A 75 13.59 -10.55 4.12
C LYS A 75 14.99 -11.13 4.37
N PRO A 76 15.14 -12.28 5.05
CA PRO A 76 16.36 -13.04 4.89
C PRO A 76 16.42 -13.44 3.41
N ILE A 77 17.43 -12.93 2.70
CA ILE A 77 17.73 -13.38 1.34
C ILE A 77 18.32 -14.78 1.47
N VAL A 78 17.45 -15.79 1.57
CA VAL A 78 17.86 -17.17 1.41
C VAL A 78 18.13 -17.37 -0.08
N GLN A 79 19.40 -17.24 -0.45
CA GLN A 79 19.88 -17.63 -1.77
C GLN A 79 19.60 -19.13 -1.93
N SER A 80 18.67 -19.50 -2.81
CA SER A 80 18.55 -20.89 -3.23
C SER A 80 19.81 -21.24 -4.03
N PRO A 81 20.58 -22.28 -3.66
CA PRO A 81 21.73 -22.70 -4.45
C PRO A 81 21.25 -23.22 -5.81
N VAL A 82 22.03 -22.93 -6.85
CA VAL A 82 21.82 -23.42 -8.21
C VAL A 82 22.18 -24.90 -8.27
N SER A 83 21.20 -25.77 -8.54
CA SER A 83 21.48 -27.15 -8.96
C SER A 83 21.58 -27.20 -10.48
N ALA A 84 22.82 -27.29 -10.98
CA ALA A 84 23.08 -27.64 -12.36
C ALA A 84 22.98 -29.17 -12.55
N VAL A 85 22.21 -29.62 -13.53
CA VAL A 85 22.36 -30.94 -14.16
C VAL A 85 22.29 -30.78 -15.67
N THR A 86 23.29 -31.33 -16.34
CA THR A 86 23.53 -31.23 -17.78
C THR A 86 23.10 -32.52 -18.48
N ALA A 87 22.25 -32.45 -19.52
CA ALA A 87 22.34 -33.30 -20.72
C ALA A 87 21.30 -32.91 -21.80
N LYS A 88 21.69 -33.08 -23.07
CA LYS A 88 21.01 -32.77 -24.34
C LYS A 88 20.73 -34.12 -25.08
N PRO A 89 20.24 -34.24 -26.35
CA PRO A 89 19.76 -33.22 -27.33
C PRO A 89 18.53 -33.57 -28.21
N ARG A 90 18.14 -32.60 -29.08
CA ARG A 90 17.50 -32.75 -30.43
C ARG A 90 15.98 -33.15 -30.42
N THR A 91 15.11 -32.65 -31.32
CA THR A 91 15.30 -32.31 -32.76
C THR A 91 14.34 -31.24 -33.32
N GLU A 92 14.92 -30.28 -34.05
CA GLU A 92 14.42 -29.42 -35.17
C GLU A 92 13.28 -28.37 -35.07
N THR A 93 13.68 -27.17 -35.54
CA THR A 93 13.00 -25.92 -35.99
C THR A 93 12.02 -26.11 -37.16
N PRO A 94 11.11 -25.16 -37.48
CA PRO A 94 11.27 -23.69 -37.48
C PRO A 94 10.21 -22.98 -36.59
N GLU A 95 9.76 -21.72 -36.73
CA GLU A 95 10.00 -20.63 -37.71
C GLU A 95 10.02 -19.20 -37.09
N ASP A 96 9.65 -18.19 -37.88
CA ASP A 96 9.74 -16.73 -37.73
C ASP A 96 8.70 -16.04 -36.81
N GLY A 97 8.91 -14.73 -36.55
CA GLY A 97 7.79 -13.83 -36.17
C GLY A 97 8.08 -12.68 -35.20
N PHE A 98 9.09 -11.84 -35.45
CA PHE A 98 9.27 -10.59 -34.68
C PHE A 98 8.24 -9.54 -35.14
N ALA A 99 7.12 -9.38 -34.43
CA ALA A 99 6.11 -8.37 -34.76
C ALA A 99 5.47 -7.72 -33.52
N SER A 100 5.71 -6.42 -33.35
CA SER A 100 4.87 -5.55 -32.54
C SER A 100 3.45 -5.56 -33.10
N PHE A 101 2.43 -5.72 -32.25
CA PHE A 101 1.10 -5.22 -32.56
C PHE A 101 0.36 -4.77 -31.30
N CYS A 102 0.51 -3.49 -30.98
CA CYS A 102 -0.41 -2.80 -30.07
C CYS A 102 -1.69 -2.48 -30.86
N SER A 103 -2.62 -3.43 -30.93
CA SER A 103 -3.97 -3.17 -31.43
C SER A 103 -4.89 -2.84 -30.26
N ASP A 104 -5.27 -1.57 -30.19
CA ASP A 104 -6.51 -1.12 -29.56
C ASP A 104 -7.69 -1.43 -30.50
N PRO A 105 -8.78 -2.03 -30.00
CA PRO A 105 -10.08 -1.86 -30.62
C PRO A 105 -11.14 -1.39 -29.61
N GLU A 106 -11.50 -0.10 -29.69
CA GLU A 106 -12.82 0.34 -29.23
C GLU A 106 -13.91 -0.51 -29.88
N THR A 107 -14.66 -1.27 -29.08
CA THR A 107 -16.00 -1.72 -29.46
C THR A 107 -16.95 -1.54 -28.27
N MET A 108 -17.88 -0.59 -28.43
CA MET A 108 -18.99 -0.37 -27.50
C MET A 108 -19.84 -1.63 -27.37
N SER A 109 -20.16 -2.02 -26.14
CA SER A 109 -21.27 -2.94 -25.88
C SER A 109 -22.08 -2.46 -24.68
N THR A 110 -23.19 -1.79 -24.98
CA THR A 110 -24.22 -1.39 -24.03
C THR A 110 -25.10 -2.59 -23.67
N GLN A 111 -25.10 -3.02 -22.41
CA GLN A 111 -26.32 -3.56 -21.82
C GLN A 111 -26.34 -3.41 -20.30
N GLU A 112 -27.06 -2.38 -19.88
CA GLU A 112 -27.58 -2.19 -18.53
C GLU A 112 -28.42 -3.37 -18.01
N ASN A 113 -28.25 -3.68 -16.73
CA ASN A 113 -29.26 -4.39 -15.93
C ASN A 113 -29.09 -4.07 -14.43
N ILE A 114 -29.43 -2.84 -14.05
CA ILE A 114 -29.46 -2.42 -12.65
C ILE A 114 -30.79 -2.87 -12.03
N ILE A 115 -30.84 -4.08 -11.49
CA ILE A 115 -32.01 -4.55 -10.74
C ILE A 115 -32.08 -3.82 -9.40
N VAL A 116 -32.88 -2.74 -9.36
CA VAL A 116 -33.28 -2.07 -8.13
C VAL A 116 -34.34 -2.91 -7.43
N GLN A 117 -34.04 -3.40 -6.22
CA GLN A 117 -35.08 -3.84 -5.28
C GLN A 117 -35.06 -2.97 -4.02
N SER A 118 -35.88 -1.91 -4.06
CA SER A 118 -36.18 -1.08 -2.90
C SER A 118 -37.14 -1.83 -1.97
N LYS A 119 -36.70 -2.13 -0.73
CA LYS A 119 -37.59 -2.65 0.31
C LYS A 119 -38.28 -1.51 1.05
N PHE A 120 -39.40 -1.03 0.49
CA PHE A 120 -40.30 -0.14 1.22
C PHE A 120 -41.43 -0.94 1.87
N SER A 121 -41.27 -1.26 3.17
CA SER A 121 -42.33 -1.81 4.00
C SER A 121 -43.04 -0.70 4.77
N LYS A 122 -44.35 -0.55 4.56
CA LYS A 122 -45.40 0.05 5.41
C LYS A 122 -46.65 0.29 4.54
N LYS A 123 -47.88 0.14 5.04
CA LYS A 123 -48.35 -0.31 6.36
C LYS A 123 -49.75 -0.92 6.17
#